data_AF-A0A1Y2KCQ5-F1
#
_entry.id   AF-A0A1Y2KCQ5-F1
#
_cell.length_a   1.000
_cell.length_b   1.000
_cell.length_c   1.000
_cell.angle_alpha   90.00
_cell.angle_beta   90.00
_cell.angle_gamma   90.00
#
_symmetry.space_group_name_H-M   'P 1'
#
loop_
_entity.id
_entity.type
_entity.pdbx_description
1 polymer ?
#
loop_
_entity_poly.entity_id
_entity_poly.type
_entity_poly.pdbx_seq_one_letter_code
_entity_poly.pdbx_strand_id
1 'polypeptide(L)'
;MQIGLNKGEAKNALARAVFLNRLGEIRDRSFENQRYRANGLNLVVAAIILWNTVYLEHAVQALRDSGRKIDEQLLSHLSPLGWEHINLTGDYIWRQNKQVEQGKFRPLRIPSEA
;
A
#
# COMPACT_ATOMS: atom_id res chain seq x y z
N MET A 1 -18.42 10.18 -17.09
CA MET A 1 -17.31 11.14 -16.90
C MET A 1 -17.15 11.48 -15.41
N GLN A 2 -16.44 10.66 -14.61
CA GLN A 2 -15.88 11.09 -13.31
C GLN A 2 -14.82 10.11 -12.78
N ILE A 3 -13.80 9.77 -13.59
CA ILE A 3 -12.71 8.86 -13.18
C ILE A 3 -11.56 9.64 -12.49
N GLY A 4 -11.56 10.97 -12.61
CA GLY A 4 -10.51 11.84 -12.06
C GLY A 4 -10.61 12.13 -10.55
N LEU A 5 -11.82 12.13 -9.96
CA LEU A 5 -11.99 12.41 -8.53
C LEU A 5 -11.52 11.25 -7.63
N ASN A 6 -11.73 10.01 -8.07
CA ASN A 6 -11.61 8.81 -7.22
C ASN A 6 -10.13 8.47 -6.85
N LYS A 7 -9.18 8.73 -7.75
CA LYS A 7 -7.75 8.45 -7.49
C LYS A 7 -7.11 9.43 -6.51
N GLY A 8 -7.44 10.72 -6.64
CA GLY A 8 -6.94 11.77 -5.75
C GLY A 8 -7.48 11.63 -4.33
N GLU A 9 -8.76 11.28 -4.21
CA GLU A 9 -9.41 11.01 -2.94
C GLU A 9 -8.86 9.76 -2.25
N ALA A 10 -8.68 8.65 -2.97
CA ALA A 10 -8.08 7.43 -2.43
C ALA A 10 -6.62 7.66 -1.98
N LYS A 11 -5.83 8.41 -2.74
CA LYS A 11 -4.48 8.80 -2.32
C LYS A 11 -4.51 9.67 -1.06
N ASN A 12 -5.45 10.63 -0.99
CA ASN A 12 -5.59 11.48 0.18
C ASN A 12 -6.03 10.66 1.40
N ALA A 13 -6.97 9.73 1.23
CA ALA A 13 -7.42 8.82 2.27
C ALA A 13 -6.29 7.89 2.77
N LEU A 14 -5.44 7.37 1.87
CA LEU A 14 -4.23 6.64 2.23
C LEU A 14 -3.27 7.51 3.04
N ALA A 15 -3.01 8.73 2.56
CA ALA A 15 -2.14 9.67 3.25
C ALA A 15 -2.66 10.00 4.65
N ARG A 16 -3.98 10.18 4.82
CA ARG A 16 -4.63 10.39 6.13
C ARG A 16 -4.48 9.18 7.04
N ALA A 17 -4.67 7.97 6.51
CA ALA A 17 -4.52 6.73 7.28
C ALA A 17 -3.08 6.53 7.77
N VAL A 18 -2.08 6.84 6.93
CA VAL A 18 -0.66 6.80 7.30
C VAL A 18 -0.30 7.89 8.33
N PHE A 19 -0.94 9.06 8.24
CA PHE A 19 -0.64 10.22 9.08
C PHE A 19 -1.36 10.22 10.45
N LEU A 20 -1.82 9.05 10.92
CA LEU A 20 -2.67 8.90 12.11
C LEU A 20 -2.00 9.32 13.43
N ASN A 21 -0.67 9.29 13.53
CA ASN A 21 0.03 9.78 14.72
C ASN A 21 0.06 11.32 14.76
N ARG A 22 -1.01 11.88 15.35
CA ARG A 22 -1.38 13.31 15.57
C ARG A 22 -2.58 13.84 14.76
N LEU A 23 -3.59 12.99 14.48
CA LEU A 23 -4.89 13.43 13.93
C LEU A 23 -4.83 14.17 12.58
N GLY A 24 -3.77 14.01 11.79
CA GLY A 24 -3.70 14.68 10.51
C GLY A 24 -3.17 16.13 10.54
N GLU A 25 -2.70 16.63 11.69
CA GLU A 25 -2.24 18.02 11.82
C GLU A 25 -0.71 18.17 11.91
N ILE A 26 -0.13 18.92 10.97
CA ILE A 26 1.26 19.35 11.04
C ILE A 26 1.34 20.61 11.91
N ARG A 27 1.54 20.44 13.22
CA ARG A 27 1.80 21.56 14.17
C ARG A 27 3.29 21.75 14.46
N ASP A 28 4.15 21.75 13.44
CA ASP A 28 5.55 22.15 13.67
C ASP A 28 5.71 23.66 13.61
N ARG A 29 6.57 24.17 14.49
CA ARG A 29 6.86 25.60 14.66
C ARG A 29 7.57 26.25 13.46
N SER A 30 8.23 25.46 12.60
CA SER A 30 8.98 25.96 11.44
C SER A 30 8.53 25.31 10.14
N PHE A 31 8.50 26.09 9.05
CA PHE A 31 8.15 25.63 7.71
C PHE A 31 9.01 24.44 7.24
N GLU A 32 10.29 24.41 7.58
CA GLU A 32 11.18 23.30 7.23
C GLU A 32 10.74 21.98 7.87
N ASN A 33 10.37 21.99 9.15
CA ASN A 33 9.89 20.79 9.83
C ASN A 33 8.57 20.30 9.22
N GLN A 34 7.68 21.21 8.82
CA GLN A 34 6.45 20.86 8.09
C GLN A 34 6.77 20.20 6.75
N ARG A 35 7.75 20.73 6.01
CA ARG A 35 8.20 20.19 4.72
C ARG A 35 8.84 18.81 4.88
N TYR A 36 9.69 18.61 5.89
CA TYR A 36 10.27 17.29 6.18
C TYR A 36 9.19 16.25 6.50
N ARG A 37 8.17 16.61 7.31
CA ARG A 37 7.05 15.70 7.60
C ARG A 37 6.20 15.39 6.37
N ALA A 38 5.85 16.40 5.56
CA ALA A 38 5.09 16.20 4.34
C ALA A 38 5.84 15.33 3.31
N ASN A 39 7.15 15.54 3.17
CA ASN A 39 8.00 14.73 2.31
C ASN A 39 8.13 13.29 2.82
N GLY A 40 8.29 13.10 4.12
CA GLY A 40 8.32 11.77 4.74
C GLY A 40 7.01 11.02 4.53
N LEU A 41 5.87 11.70 4.70
CA LEU A 41 4.55 11.11 4.43
C LEU A 41 4.41 10.70 2.97
N ASN A 42 4.79 11.55 2.03
CA ASN A 42 4.78 11.23 0.61
C ASN A 42 5.66 10.02 0.28
N LEU A 43 6.82 9.90 0.92
CA LEU A 43 7.71 8.77 0.74
C LEU A 43 7.06 7.45 1.21
N VAL A 44 6.44 7.45 2.40
CA VAL A 44 5.75 6.27 2.93
C VAL A 44 4.57 5.88 2.06
N VAL A 45 3.75 6.85 1.63
CA VAL A 45 2.63 6.62 0.71
C VAL A 45 3.13 6.02 -0.61
N ALA A 46 4.19 6.57 -1.20
CA ALA A 46 4.77 6.03 -2.43
C ALA A 46 5.29 4.60 -2.25
N ALA A 47 5.94 4.32 -1.11
CA ALA A 47 6.42 2.97 -0.78
C ALA A 47 5.27 1.96 -0.65
N ILE A 48 4.15 2.35 -0.03
CA ILE A 48 2.94 1.51 0.06
C ILE A 48 2.37 1.23 -1.33
N ILE A 49 2.24 2.26 -2.17
CA ILE A 49 1.71 2.11 -3.54
C ILE A 49 2.59 1.17 -4.36
N LEU A 50 3.92 1.33 -4.27
CA LEU A 50 4.87 0.46 -4.95
C LEU A 50 4.73 -0.99 -4.47
N TRP A 51 4.69 -1.19 -3.14
CA TRP A 51 4.49 -2.52 -2.55
C TRP A 51 3.19 -3.17 -3.05
N ASN A 52 2.07 -2.45 -3.00
CA ASN A 52 0.79 -2.95 -3.46
C ASN A 52 0.81 -3.31 -4.96
N THR A 53 1.44 -2.47 -5.79
CA THR A 53 1.53 -2.72 -7.24
C THR A 53 2.26 -4.04 -7.52
N VAL A 54 3.43 -4.22 -6.90
CA VAL A 54 4.25 -5.42 -7.07
C VAL A 54 3.56 -6.68 -6.54
N TYR A 55 2.91 -6.61 -5.38
CA TYR A 55 2.24 -7.78 -4.79
C TYR A 55 0.90 -8.11 -5.46
N LEU A 56 0.18 -7.13 -6.01
CA LEU A 56 -1.01 -7.38 -6.81
C LEU A 56 -0.64 -8.15 -8.08
N GLU A 57 0.42 -7.74 -8.77
CA GLU A 57 0.93 -8.49 -9.93
C GLU A 57 1.31 -9.92 -9.56
N HIS A 58 2.05 -10.10 -8.45
CA HIS A 58 2.44 -11.42 -7.98
C HIS A 58 1.24 -12.29 -7.59
N ALA A 59 0.21 -11.71 -6.97
CA ALA A 59 -1.02 -12.41 -6.61
C ALA A 59 -1.84 -12.82 -7.84
N VAL A 60 -1.94 -11.95 -8.84
CA VAL A 60 -2.61 -12.27 -10.12
C VAL A 60 -1.89 -13.42 -10.82
N GLN A 61 -0.55 -13.41 -10.85
CA GLN A 61 0.22 -14.48 -11.45
C GLN A 61 0.02 -15.81 -10.72
N ALA A 62 0.06 -15.82 -9.39
CA ALA A 62 -0.22 -17.02 -8.60
C ALA A 62 -1.63 -17.59 -8.85
N LEU A 63 -2.63 -16.71 -9.02
CA LEU A 63 -4.00 -17.12 -9.35
C LEU A 63 -4.07 -17.73 -10.77
N ARG A 64 -3.37 -17.16 -11.75
CA ARG A 64 -3.26 -17.73 -13.10
C ARG A 64 -2.60 -19.11 -13.08
N ASP A 65 -1.50 -19.25 -12.34
CA ASP A 65 -0.75 -20.49 -12.21
C ASP A 65 -1.58 -21.59 -11.51
N SER A 66 -2.50 -21.21 -10.62
CA SER A 66 -3.47 -22.13 -10.01
C SER A 66 -4.63 -22.55 -10.93
N GLY A 67 -4.65 -22.09 -12.19
CA GLY A 67 -5.68 -22.42 -13.18
C GLY A 67 -6.97 -21.62 -13.05
N ARG A 68 -7.00 -20.57 -12.22
CA ARG A 68 -8.18 -19.71 -12.07
C ARG A 68 -8.31 -18.81 -13.30
N LYS A 69 -9.47 -18.84 -13.97
CA LYS A 69 -9.79 -17.89 -15.03
C LYS A 69 -10.01 -16.50 -14.42
N ILE A 70 -9.19 -15.54 -14.82
CA ILE A 70 -9.27 -14.14 -14.39
C ILE A 70 -9.74 -13.32 -15.58
N ASP A 71 -10.72 -12.46 -15.37
CA ASP A 71 -11.15 -11.49 -16.37
C ASP A 71 -10.17 -10.30 -16.39
N GLU A 72 -9.47 -10.13 -17.50
CA GLU A 72 -8.52 -9.03 -17.71
C GLU A 72 -9.19 -7.65 -17.63
N GLN A 73 -10.50 -7.55 -17.93
CA GLN A 73 -11.23 -6.29 -17.79
C GLN A 73 -11.34 -5.89 -16.32
N LEU A 74 -11.52 -6.86 -15.41
CA LEU A 74 -11.59 -6.59 -13.97
C LEU A 74 -10.23 -6.16 -13.41
N LEU A 75 -9.12 -6.65 -13.97
CA LEU A 75 -7.78 -6.23 -13.56
C LEU A 75 -7.53 -4.73 -13.79
N SER A 76 -8.13 -4.16 -14.85
CA SER A 76 -8.02 -2.72 -15.14
C SER A 76 -8.64 -1.82 -14.06
N HIS A 77 -9.51 -2.39 -13.22
CA HIS A 77 -10.17 -1.71 -12.12
C HIS A 77 -9.45 -1.87 -10.77
N LEU A 78 -8.38 -2.67 -10.71
CA LEU A 78 -7.59 -2.81 -9.49
C LEU A 78 -6.89 -1.50 -9.14
N SER A 79 -6.99 -1.11 -7.86
CA SER A 79 -6.32 0.07 -7.33
C SER A 79 -5.20 -0.35 -6.38
N PRO A 80 -3.94 0.10 -6.61
CA PRO A 80 -2.85 -0.13 -5.67
C PRO A 80 -2.96 0.77 -4.42
N LEU A 81 -4.04 1.54 -4.30
CA LEU A 81 -4.25 2.48 -3.20
C LEU A 81 -4.94 1.83 -1.99
N GLY A 82 -5.43 0.58 -2.05
CA GLY A 82 -6.01 -0.08 -0.87
C GLY A 82 -4.99 -0.29 0.25
N TRP A 83 -5.40 -0.16 1.51
CA TRP A 83 -4.50 -0.29 2.67
C TRP A 83 -5.07 -1.10 3.83
N GLU A 84 -6.26 -1.69 3.67
CA GLU A 84 -6.92 -2.48 4.71
C GLU A 84 -6.09 -3.71 5.13
N HIS A 85 -5.23 -4.22 4.23
CA HIS A 85 -4.30 -5.33 4.50
C HIS A 85 -3.00 -4.91 5.19
N ILE A 86 -2.78 -3.62 5.42
CA ILE A 86 -1.57 -3.05 6.02
C ILE A 86 -1.89 -2.58 7.44
N ASN A 87 -1.20 -3.14 8.43
CA ASN A 87 -1.22 -2.60 9.78
C ASN A 87 -0.40 -1.30 9.79
N LEU A 88 -1.08 -0.17 9.92
CA LEU A 88 -0.47 1.16 10.03
C LEU A 88 -0.15 1.55 11.49
N THR A 89 -0.76 0.85 12.45
CA THR A 89 -0.58 1.06 13.89
C THR A 89 -0.30 -0.26 14.60
N GLY A 90 0.38 -0.18 15.74
CA GLY A 90 0.75 -1.34 16.57
C GLY A 90 2.26 -1.58 16.62
N ASP A 91 2.65 -2.70 17.25
CA ASP A 91 4.03 -3.08 17.41
C ASP A 91 4.55 -3.82 16.16
N TYR A 92 5.66 -3.33 15.60
CA TYR A 92 6.29 -3.92 14.44
C TYR A 92 7.46 -4.80 14.85
N ILE A 93 7.31 -6.11 14.70
CA ILE A 93 8.41 -7.06 14.90
C ILE A 93 9.12 -7.26 13.56
N TRP A 94 10.30 -6.66 13.40
CA TRP A 94 11.12 -6.85 12.21
C TRP A 94 11.98 -8.12 12.34
N ARG A 95 11.51 -9.22 11.74
CA ARG A 95 12.34 -10.42 11.55
C ARG A 95 13.02 -10.32 10.19
N GLN A 96 14.34 -10.49 10.15
CA GLN A 96 15.08 -10.60 8.88
C GLN A 96 14.52 -11.76 8.08
N ASN A 97 13.96 -11.46 6.90
CA ASN A 97 13.52 -12.48 5.98
C ASN A 97 14.59 -12.65 4.89
N LYS A 98 15.41 -13.69 5.03
CA LYS A 98 16.49 -14.02 4.09
C LYS A 98 16.03 -14.12 2.64
N GLN A 99 14.75 -14.46 2.38
CA GLN A 99 14.21 -14.50 1.02
C GLN A 99 14.09 -13.09 0.43
N VAL A 100 13.61 -12.13 1.22
CA VAL A 100 13.47 -10.72 0.79
C VAL A 100 14.85 -10.09 0.58
N GLU A 101 15.83 -10.43 1.41
CA GLU A 101 17.22 -9.98 1.24
C GLU A 101 17.85 -10.47 -0.08
N GLN A 102 17.40 -11.63 -0.57
CA GLN A 102 17.82 -12.18 -1.87
C GLN A 102 16.99 -11.65 -3.05
N GLY A 103 16.16 -10.62 -2.84
CA GLY A 103 15.30 -10.04 -3.87
C GLY A 103 14.04 -10.86 -4.18
N LYS A 104 13.70 -11.87 -3.36
CA LYS A 104 12.46 -12.65 -3.51
C LYS A 104 11.29 -12.00 -2.78
N PHE A 105 10.07 -12.36 -3.16
CA PHE A 105 8.86 -11.87 -2.51
C PHE A 105 8.61 -12.58 -1.17
N ARG A 106 7.91 -11.88 -0.27
CA ARG A 106 7.28 -12.54 0.88
C ARG A 106 6.18 -13.48 0.36
N PRO A 107 5.97 -14.64 1.00
CA PRO A 107 4.88 -15.53 0.62
C PRO A 107 3.53 -14.82 0.63
N LEU A 108 2.70 -15.10 -0.37
CA LEU A 108 1.31 -14.63 -0.40
C LEU A 108 0.53 -15.23 0.76
N ARG A 109 -0.36 -14.45 1.37
CA ARG A 109 -1.31 -14.95 2.37
C ARG A 109 -2.45 -15.61 1.61
N ILE A 110 -2.50 -16.94 1.63
CA ILE A 110 -3.63 -17.68 1.08
C ILE A 110 -4.76 -17.58 2.12
N PRO A 111 -5.94 -17.04 1.77
CA PRO A 111 -7.09 -17.13 2.66
C PRO A 111 -7.39 -18.61 2.86
N SER A 112 -7.33 -19.10 4.10
CA SER A 112 -7.97 -20.36 4.45
C SER A 112 -9.43 -20.25 4.05
N GLU A 113 -9.96 -21.21 3.30
CA GLU A 113 -11.40 -21.34 3.09
C GLU A 113 -12.07 -21.27 4.47
N ALA A 114 -13.03 -20.36 4.60
CA ALA A 114 -13.88 -20.20 5.77
C ALA A 114 -15.20 -20.96 5.52
#